data_AF-A0A0K2RC06-F1
#
_entry.id   AF-A0A0K2RC06-F1
#
_cell.length_a   1.000
_cell.length_b   1.000
_cell.length_c   1.000
_cell.angle_alpha   90.00
_cell.angle_beta   90.00
_cell.angle_gamma   90.00
#
_symmetry.space_group_name_H-M   'P 1'
#
loop_
_entity.id
_entity.type
_entity.pdbx_description
1 polymer ?
#
loop_
_entity_poly.entity_id
_entity_poly.type
_entity_poly.pdbx_seq_one_letter_code
_entity_poly.pdbx_strand_id
1 'polypeptide(L)'
;MASGRAVLAIAAKDILTWFRTPSAILASLLPPVAFLLIIFVVAGAVGRNPVALVVEDSGPQAQRLVSILENSDAFRVQRATPSEATQLLDTLQVAAVITVPATFDDDYRAGGPTPSACRSTT
;
A
#
# COMPACT_ATOMS: atom_id res chain seq x y z
N MET A 1 3.41 45.86 -27.40
CA MET A 1 2.69 44.70 -28.01
C MET A 1 3.54 43.88 -29.00
N ALA A 2 4.62 44.42 -29.59
CA ALA A 2 5.47 43.67 -30.54
C ALA A 2 6.28 42.52 -29.90
N SER A 3 6.76 42.70 -28.66
CA SER A 3 7.63 41.72 -27.98
C SER A 3 6.94 40.39 -27.68
N GLY A 4 5.64 40.41 -27.34
CA GLY A 4 4.88 39.19 -27.04
C GLY A 4 4.70 38.28 -28.26
N ARG A 5 4.51 38.87 -29.45
CA ARG A 5 4.44 38.11 -30.72
C ARG A 5 5.77 37.46 -31.06
N ALA A 6 6.88 38.16 -30.81
CA ALA A 6 8.22 37.62 -31.02
C ALA A 6 8.51 36.44 -30.06
N VAL A 7 8.19 36.58 -28.77
CA VAL A 7 8.33 35.51 -27.78
C VAL A 7 7.52 34.28 -28.17
N LEU A 8 6.26 34.47 -28.59
CA LEU A 8 5.41 33.35 -29.02
C LEU A 8 5.95 32.65 -30.27
N ALA A 9 6.49 33.41 -31.23
CA ALA A 9 7.09 32.85 -32.44
C ALA A 9 8.35 32.02 -32.12
N ILE A 10 9.17 32.48 -31.17
CA ILE A 10 10.35 31.74 -30.68
C ILE A 10 9.90 30.46 -29.97
N ALA A 11 8.96 30.56 -29.02
CA ALA A 11 8.45 29.40 -28.28
C ALA A 11 7.84 28.34 -29.22
N ALA A 12 7.05 28.76 -30.22
CA ALA A 12 6.47 27.84 -31.20
C ALA A 12 7.54 27.12 -32.02
N LYS A 13 8.60 27.84 -32.42
CA LYS A 13 9.73 27.26 -33.16
C LYS A 13 10.50 26.25 -32.30
N ASP A 14 10.75 26.58 -31.04
CA ASP A 14 11.48 25.70 -30.12
C ASP A 14 10.68 24.43 -29.81
N ILE A 15 9.37 24.56 -29.57
CA ILE A 15 8.47 23.40 -29.38
C ILE A 15 8.46 22.50 -30.61
N LEU A 16 8.32 23.07 -31.81
CA LEU A 16 8.33 22.29 -33.06
C LEU A 16 9.68 21.59 -33.30
N THR A 17 10.78 22.25 -32.95
CA THR A 17 12.14 21.68 -33.05
C THR A 17 12.31 20.53 -32.06
N TRP A 18 11.83 20.70 -30.83
CA TRP A 18 11.83 19.66 -29.81
C TRP A 18 11.02 18.43 -30.26
N PHE A 19 9.80 18.62 -30.80
CA PHE A 19 8.98 17.53 -31.33
C PHE A 19 9.62 16.76 -32.49
N ARG A 20 10.51 17.41 -33.26
CA ARG A 20 11.23 16.78 -34.38
C ARG A 20 12.53 16.11 -33.97
N THR A 21 12.97 16.29 -32.72
CA THR A 21 14.26 15.80 -32.23
C THR A 21 14.03 14.68 -31.21
N PRO A 22 14.02 13.40 -31.62
CA PRO A 22 13.65 12.29 -30.74
C PRO A 22 14.56 12.16 -29.51
N SER A 23 15.85 12.49 -29.64
CA SER A 23 16.78 12.52 -28.51
C SER A 23 16.43 13.59 -27.47
N ALA A 24 15.91 14.74 -27.89
CA ALA A 24 15.48 15.80 -27.00
C ALA A 24 14.20 15.43 -26.23
N ILE A 25 13.29 14.70 -26.88
CA ILE A 25 12.10 14.14 -26.24
C ILE A 25 12.50 13.07 -25.22
N LEU A 26 13.37 12.13 -25.61
CA LEU A 26 13.85 11.08 -24.70
C LEU A 26 14.58 11.69 -23.50
N ALA A 27 15.49 12.64 -23.72
CA ALA A 27 16.23 13.26 -22.62
C ALA A 27 15.32 13.98 -21.61
N SER A 28 14.22 14.59 -22.06
CA SER A 28 13.30 15.31 -21.17
C SER A 28 12.19 14.45 -20.56
N LEU A 29 11.69 13.41 -21.25
CA LEU A 29 10.61 12.56 -20.75
C LEU A 29 11.10 11.28 -20.07
N LEU A 30 12.26 10.73 -20.44
CA LEU A 30 12.70 9.44 -19.89
C LEU A 30 12.86 9.50 -18.35
N PRO A 31 13.51 10.52 -17.75
CA PRO A 31 13.60 10.60 -16.29
C PRO A 31 12.25 10.67 -15.56
N PRO A 32 11.31 11.58 -15.89
CA PRO A 32 10.03 11.64 -15.19
C PRO A 32 9.17 10.40 -15.44
N VAL A 33 9.19 9.81 -16.64
CA VAL A 33 8.46 8.57 -16.92
C VAL A 33 9.03 7.41 -16.11
N ALA A 34 10.36 7.24 -16.07
CA ALA A 34 11.00 6.22 -15.24
C ALA A 34 10.67 6.40 -13.76
N PHE A 35 10.68 7.64 -13.27
CA PHE A 35 10.33 7.95 -11.89
C PHE A 35 8.85 7.64 -11.58
N LEU A 36 7.94 7.99 -12.49
CA LEU A 36 6.51 7.63 -12.37
C LEU A 36 6.31 6.12 -12.36
N LEU A 37 7.05 5.36 -13.17
CA LEU A 37 7.00 3.90 -13.16
C LEU A 37 7.49 3.33 -11.82
N ILE A 38 8.58 3.85 -11.27
CA ILE A 38 9.06 3.46 -9.94
C ILE A 38 7.99 3.72 -8.88
N ILE A 39 7.41 4.94 -8.86
CA ILE A 39 6.33 5.28 -7.93
C ILE A 39 5.14 4.34 -8.11
N PHE A 40 4.72 4.07 -9.35
CA PHE A 40 3.60 3.20 -9.64
C PHE A 40 3.81 1.79 -9.09
N VAL A 41 4.99 1.20 -9.33
CA VAL A 41 5.34 -0.13 -8.82
C VAL A 41 5.37 -0.14 -7.28
N VAL A 42 6.02 0.84 -6.66
CA VAL A 42 6.11 0.95 -5.20
C VAL A 42 4.74 1.16 -4.57
N ALA A 43 3.93 2.08 -5.11
CA ALA A 43 2.57 2.36 -4.64
C ALA A 43 1.67 1.11 -4.72
N GLY A 44 1.80 0.33 -5.80
CA GLY A 44 1.11 -0.95 -5.94
C GLY A 44 1.53 -2.01 -4.91
N ALA A 45 2.76 -1.93 -4.38
CA ALA A 45 3.26 -2.83 -3.35
C ALA A 45 2.69 -2.51 -1.95
N VAL A 46 2.51 -1.22 -1.60
CA VAL A 46 2.06 -0.82 -0.25
C VAL A 46 0.58 -1.13 0.03
N GLY A 47 -0.30 -1.03 -0.97
CA GLY A 47 -1.75 -1.26 -0.80
C GLY A 47 -2.16 -2.74 -0.68
N ARG A 48 -1.20 -3.65 -0.51
CA ARG A 48 -1.43 -5.10 -0.52
C ARG A 48 -0.58 -5.83 0.51
N ASN A 49 -0.22 -5.17 1.61
CA ASN A 49 0.61 -5.79 2.64
C ASN A 49 -0.07 -7.08 3.13
N PRO A 50 0.52 -8.26 2.85
CA PRO A 50 -0.06 -9.52 3.27
C PRO A 50 0.06 -9.62 4.78
N VAL A 51 -1.04 -9.90 5.45
CA VAL A 51 -1.09 -10.08 6.91
C VAL A 51 -1.72 -11.42 7.24
N ALA A 52 -1.12 -12.14 8.17
CA ALA A 52 -1.72 -13.35 8.71
C ALA A 52 -2.71 -12.96 9.82
N LEU A 53 -3.93 -13.49 9.75
CA LEU A 53 -4.97 -13.29 10.76
C LEU A 53 -5.23 -14.60 11.50
N VAL A 54 -4.94 -14.59 12.79
CA VAL A 54 -5.20 -15.69 13.72
C VAL A 54 -6.45 -15.34 14.51
N VAL A 55 -7.50 -16.14 14.40
CA VAL A 55 -8.78 -15.90 15.08
C VAL A 55 -9.01 -17.03 16.07
N GLU A 56 -8.93 -16.70 17.36
CA GLU A 56 -9.15 -17.64 18.46
C GLU A 56 -10.53 -17.45 19.12
N ASP A 57 -11.08 -16.23 19.07
CA ASP A 57 -12.42 -15.92 19.56
C ASP A 57 -13.48 -16.05 18.44
N SER A 58 -14.61 -16.65 18.80
CA SER A 58 -15.77 -16.84 17.92
C SER A 58 -16.93 -15.90 18.26
N GLY A 59 -16.74 -14.96 19.18
CA GLY A 59 -17.73 -13.97 19.58
C GLY A 59 -18.12 -12.97 18.49
N PRO A 60 -19.27 -12.29 18.65
CA PRO A 60 -19.79 -11.35 17.65
C PRO A 60 -18.90 -10.14 17.41
N GLN A 61 -18.14 -9.66 18.42
CA GLN A 61 -17.24 -8.53 18.22
C GLN A 61 -15.95 -8.95 17.53
N ALA A 62 -15.41 -10.12 17.88
CA ALA A 62 -14.30 -10.74 17.17
C ALA A 62 -14.62 -10.91 15.68
N GLN A 63 -15.80 -11.47 15.35
CA GLN A 63 -16.24 -11.61 13.96
C GLN A 63 -16.41 -10.26 13.24
N ARG A 64 -16.87 -9.22 13.96
CA ARG A 64 -16.97 -7.88 13.40
C ARG A 64 -15.59 -7.31 13.06
N LEU A 65 -14.60 -7.46 13.95
CA LEU A 65 -13.23 -7.06 13.68
C LEU A 65 -12.65 -7.81 12.47
N VAL A 66 -12.82 -9.13 12.41
CA VAL A 66 -12.40 -9.97 11.26
C VAL A 66 -13.02 -9.45 9.97
N SER A 67 -14.32 -9.15 9.98
CA SER A 67 -15.01 -8.62 8.80
C SER A 67 -14.49 -7.25 8.36
N ILE A 68 -14.10 -6.38 9.30
CA ILE A 68 -13.53 -5.05 8.98
C ILE A 68 -12.16 -5.22 8.34
N LEU A 69 -11.33 -6.12 8.87
CA LEU A 69 -9.99 -6.38 8.34
C LEU A 69 -10.06 -6.98 6.93
N GLU A 70 -10.93 -7.98 6.72
CA GLU A 70 -11.08 -8.68 5.43
C GLU A 70 -11.68 -7.82 4.33
N ASN A 71 -12.57 -6.89 4.67
CA ASN A 71 -13.18 -5.97 3.71
C ASN A 71 -12.39 -4.67 3.52
N SER A 72 -11.24 -4.50 4.19
CA SER A 72 -10.43 -3.30 4.05
C SER A 72 -9.49 -3.40 2.84
N ASP A 73 -9.38 -2.32 2.07
CA ASP A 73 -8.37 -2.20 0.99
C ASP A 73 -6.93 -2.00 1.54
N ALA A 74 -6.78 -1.92 2.86
CA ALA A 74 -5.50 -1.68 3.52
C ALA A 74 -4.64 -2.94 3.62
N PHE A 75 -5.25 -4.12 3.73
CA PHE A 75 -4.55 -5.37 4.02
C PHE A 75 -5.02 -6.51 3.13
N ARG A 76 -4.08 -7.37 2.69
CA ARG A 76 -4.44 -8.68 2.14
C ARG A 76 -4.45 -9.69 3.27
N VAL A 77 -5.64 -9.92 3.82
CA VAL A 77 -5.82 -10.83 4.96
C VAL A 77 -5.76 -12.28 4.51
N GLN A 78 -4.89 -13.07 5.16
CA GLN A 78 -4.84 -14.52 5.04
C GLN A 78 -5.11 -15.14 6.41
N ARG A 79 -6.19 -15.92 6.54
CA ARG A 79 -6.43 -16.68 7.78
C ARG A 79 -5.38 -17.77 7.92
N ALA A 80 -4.81 -17.91 9.11
CA ALA A 80 -3.78 -18.90 9.40
C ALA A 80 -3.91 -19.41 10.85
N THR A 81 -3.39 -20.61 11.09
CA THR A 81 -3.20 -21.10 12.47
C THR A 81 -2.04 -20.34 13.15
N PRO A 82 -1.94 -20.31 14.49
CA PRO A 82 -0.82 -19.64 15.16
C PRO A 82 0.57 -20.09 14.69
N SER A 83 0.74 -21.39 14.45
CA SER A 83 1.98 -21.98 13.93
C SER A 83 2.26 -21.56 12.49
N GLU A 84 1.24 -21.56 11.64
CA GLU A 84 1.34 -21.15 10.23
C GLU A 84 1.61 -19.65 10.10
N ALA A 85 0.96 -18.82 10.91
CA ALA A 85 1.19 -17.38 10.94
C ALA A 85 2.63 -17.03 11.30
N THR A 86 3.21 -17.77 12.26
CA THR A 86 4.62 -17.61 12.65
C THR A 86 5.54 -17.99 11.48
N GLN A 87 5.28 -19.11 10.82
CA GLN A 87 6.05 -19.54 9.65
C GLN A 87 5.95 -18.55 8.48
N LEU A 88 4.77 -17.99 8.22
CA LEU A 88 4.55 -16.99 7.18
C LEU A 88 5.32 -15.70 7.48
N LEU A 89 5.40 -15.31 8.76
CA LEU A 89 6.17 -14.14 9.18
C LEU A 89 7.67 -14.39 9.03
N ASP A 90 8.16 -15.54 9.48
CA ASP A 90 9.58 -15.92 9.42
C ASP A 90 10.09 -16.05 7.97
N THR A 91 9.21 -16.44 7.04
CA THR A 91 9.51 -16.55 5.61
C THR A 91 9.26 -15.25 4.84
N LEU A 92 8.94 -14.15 5.52
CA LEU A 92 8.62 -12.84 4.93
C LEU A 92 7.46 -12.89 3.91
N GLN A 93 6.58 -13.89 4.03
CA GLN A 93 5.38 -14.02 3.20
C GLN A 93 4.26 -13.11 3.69
N VAL A 94 4.27 -12.77 4.98
CA VAL A 94 3.42 -11.74 5.59
C VAL A 94 4.27 -10.68 6.28
N ALA A 95 3.81 -9.44 6.30
CA ALA A 95 4.49 -8.33 6.96
C ALA A 95 4.19 -8.27 8.47
N ALA A 96 3.06 -8.86 8.89
CA ALA A 96 2.62 -8.87 10.27
C ALA A 96 1.65 -10.03 10.55
N VAL A 97 1.54 -10.39 11.83
CA VAL A 97 0.53 -11.30 12.34
C VAL A 97 -0.41 -10.52 13.25
N ILE A 98 -1.71 -10.61 12.97
CA ILE A 98 -2.78 -10.04 13.78
C ILE A 98 -3.47 -11.21 14.48
N THR A 99 -3.42 -11.24 15.82
CA THR A 99 -4.13 -12.24 16.62
C THR A 99 -5.35 -11.61 17.29
N VAL A 100 -6.52 -12.23 17.08
CA VAL A 100 -7.74 -11.96 17.83
C VAL A 100 -7.84 -13.04 18.91
N PRO A 101 -7.42 -12.74 20.16
CA PRO A 101 -7.31 -13.74 21.22
C PRO A 101 -8.68 -14.23 21.67
N ALA A 102 -8.75 -15.44 22.24
CA ALA A 102 -10.00 -16.05 22.71
C ALA A 102 -10.80 -15.22 23.73
N THR A 103 -10.18 -14.24 24.39
CA THR A 103 -10.80 -13.35 25.39
C THR A 103 -11.36 -12.05 24.80
N PHE A 104 -11.28 -11.85 23.48
CA PHE A 104 -11.53 -10.56 22.85
C PHE A 104 -12.92 -9.97 23.15
N ASP A 105 -13.99 -10.76 23.00
CA ASP A 105 -15.36 -10.32 23.27
C ASP A 105 -15.59 -10.03 24.76
N ASP A 106 -14.95 -10.80 25.66
CA ASP A 106 -15.06 -10.60 27.10
C ASP A 106 -14.33 -9.33 27.54
N ASP A 107 -13.14 -9.07 27.00
CA ASP A 107 -12.37 -7.85 27.22
C ASP A 107 -13.09 -6.62 26.65
N TYR A 108 -13.73 -6.77 25.48
CA TYR A 108 -14.55 -5.72 24.87
C TYR A 108 -15.76 -5.36 25.74
N ARG A 109 -16.45 -6.36 26.32
CA ARG A 109 -17.59 -6.13 27.23
C ARG A 109 -17.16 -5.52 28.56
N ALA A 110 -15.98 -5.88 29.06
CA ALA A 110 -15.42 -5.33 30.28
C ALA A 110 -15.01 -3.84 30.14
N GLY A 111 -15.06 -3.29 28.92
CA GLY A 111 -14.63 -1.91 28.63
C GLY A 111 -13.11 -1.70 28.79
N GLY A 112 -12.34 -2.79 28.85
CA GLY A 112 -10.89 -2.76 28.96
C GLY A 112 -10.21 -2.49 27.62
N PRO A 113 -8.93 -2.11 27.61
CA PRO A 113 -8.15 -2.04 26.38
C PRO A 113 -8.08 -3.43 25.75
N THR A 114 -8.70 -3.61 24.58
CA THR A 114 -8.69 -4.87 23.82
C THR A 114 -7.26 -5.29 23.51
N PRO A 115 -6.79 -6.46 23.98
CA PRO A 115 -5.41 -6.91 23.77
C PRO A 115 -5.23 -7.42 22.34
N SER A 116 -5.05 -6.51 21.38
CA SER A 116 -4.54 -6.86 20.05
C SER A 116 -3.02 -6.86 20.09
N ALA A 117 -2.40 -8.03 20.19
CA ALA A 117 -0.95 -8.17 20.09
C ALA A 117 -0.53 -8.07 18.61
N CYS A 118 -0.01 -6.91 18.20
CA CYS A 118 0.55 -6.72 16.86
C CYS A 118 2.06 -6.97 16.93
N ARG A 119 2.54 -8.04 16.30
CA ARG A 119 3.98 -8.34 16.17
C ARG A 119 4.41 -8.05 14.73
N SER A 120 5.40 -7.16 14.58
CA SER A 120 6.00 -6.79 13.29
C SER A 120 7.47 -7.21 13.24
N THR A 121 7.92 -7.67 12.08
CA THR A 121 9.35 -7.80 11.76
C THR A 121 9.90 -6.42 11.38
N THR A 122 10.79 -5.89 12.23
CA THR A 122 11.58 -4.68 11.95
C THR A 122 12.71 -5.00 10.98
#